data_AF-A0A2W6ZJS0-F1
#
_entry.id   AF-A0A2W6ZJS0-F1
#
_cell.length_a   1.000
_cell.length_b   1.000
_cell.length_c   1.000
_cell.angle_alpha   90.00
_cell.angle_beta   90.00
_cell.angle_gamma   90.00
#
_symmetry.space_group_name_H-M   'P 1'
#
loop_
_entity.id
_entity.type
_entity.pdbx_description
1 polymer ?
#
loop_
_entity_poly.entity_id
_entity_poly.type
_entity_poly.pdbx_seq_one_letter_code
_entity_poly.pdbx_strand_id
1 'polypeptide(L)'
;MLIKGFEFLGNANNNVRLAFAPGASFSTLPTTAAISAVTDNVGIITGTVAAGGRTNDLTPTITGSLSAALVSGETLRIFNGTTLLGSATVNNTTKTWTYTPTLPASAGVTYSITARVADAAGNLGVASAARTFVLDTTAPAITSFSPLDGAIGVDPAANIVFNVSEAIQRGTGSIQLRVGSADGPITESFDAATSTRLSISGTGVTINPTSNLAPNTRYFLTFPAGSLSDRAGNPFAGTSTYDFRTINAVSGSPTSDILSFSSTVDRLTGLAGADTFRLSSLSHSRLPASPTTLIDRISDLVTGLDSIDAPVARTLATAVNPVARGSVAQLSATAIAALLTPANFPALTTTSTGGAASFTFNNPATGTRTFLAINDGVAGFSAASDSILEITGFSGTLNQLQIF
;
A
#
# COMPACT_ATOMS: atom_id res chain seq x y z
N MET A 1 -60.27 -4.37 -5.57
CA MET A 1 -60.61 -4.09 -4.16
C MET A 1 -61.39 -5.29 -3.62
N LEU A 2 -60.68 -6.29 -3.08
CA LEU A 2 -61.31 -7.48 -2.50
C LEU A 2 -61.20 -7.34 -0.98
N ILE A 3 -62.26 -6.81 -0.34
CA ILE A 3 -62.26 -6.61 1.11
C ILE A 3 -62.71 -7.93 1.75
N LYS A 4 -61.77 -8.72 2.26
CA LYS A 4 -62.06 -9.83 3.18
C LYS A 4 -62.24 -9.24 4.59
N GLY A 5 -63.35 -9.56 5.28
CA GLY A 5 -63.49 -9.23 6.72
C GLY A 5 -64.80 -8.57 7.17
N PHE A 6 -65.87 -8.56 6.38
CA PHE A 6 -67.20 -8.22 6.91
C PHE A 6 -67.93 -9.48 7.37
N GLU A 7 -68.30 -9.54 8.65
CA GLU A 7 -69.31 -10.47 9.14
C GLU A 7 -70.69 -9.80 9.09
N PHE A 8 -71.66 -10.47 8.47
CA PHE A 8 -73.05 -10.02 8.45
C PHE A 8 -73.71 -10.37 9.78
N LEU A 9 -73.70 -9.45 10.74
CA LEU A 9 -74.49 -9.58 11.95
C LEU A 9 -75.92 -9.12 11.65
N GLY A 10 -76.76 -10.06 11.22
CA GLY A 10 -78.20 -9.81 11.09
C GLY A 10 -78.85 -9.67 12.45
N ASN A 11 -79.61 -8.59 12.67
CA ASN A 11 -80.56 -8.51 13.78
C ASN A 11 -81.99 -8.72 13.26
N ALA A 12 -82.93 -9.03 14.17
CA ALA A 12 -84.33 -9.35 13.88
C ALA A 12 -85.11 -8.25 13.14
N ASN A 13 -84.50 -7.07 12.91
CA ASN A 13 -85.10 -5.92 12.26
C ASN A 13 -84.57 -5.68 10.83
N ASN A 14 -83.86 -6.65 10.24
CA ASN A 14 -83.32 -6.57 8.88
C ASN A 14 -82.32 -5.42 8.64
N ASN A 15 -81.73 -4.87 9.70
CA ASN A 15 -80.68 -3.87 9.60
C ASN A 15 -79.32 -4.55 9.47
N VAL A 16 -78.64 -4.36 8.34
CA VAL A 16 -77.26 -4.80 8.15
C VAL A 16 -76.34 -3.81 8.85
N ARG A 17 -75.74 -4.21 9.98
CA ARG A 17 -74.61 -3.49 10.56
C ARG A 17 -73.33 -4.09 10.01
N LEU A 18 -72.56 -3.29 9.28
CA LEU A 18 -71.18 -3.62 8.95
C LEU A 18 -70.34 -3.40 10.22
N ALA A 19 -70.00 -4.48 10.91
CA ALA A 19 -69.05 -4.43 12.02
C ALA A 19 -67.64 -4.66 11.47
N PHE A 20 -66.71 -3.76 11.79
CA PHE A 20 -65.29 -3.99 11.55
C PHE A 20 -64.78 -5.00 12.57
N ALA A 21 -64.03 -6.01 12.12
CA ALA A 21 -63.34 -6.91 13.04
C ALA A 21 -62.43 -6.08 13.98
N PRO A 22 -62.36 -6.40 15.29
CA PRO A 22 -61.40 -5.78 16.19
C PRO A 22 -59.97 -5.94 15.64
N GLY A 23 -59.31 -4.82 15.31
CA GLY A 23 -57.97 -4.82 14.71
C GLY A 23 -57.91 -4.66 13.19
N ALA A 24 -59.03 -4.51 12.48
CA ALA A 24 -59.03 -4.14 11.07
C ALA A 24 -58.64 -2.66 10.89
N SER A 25 -57.41 -2.39 10.45
CA SER A 25 -56.96 -1.05 10.05
C SER A 25 -57.07 -0.86 8.54
N PHE A 26 -57.87 0.13 8.13
CA PHE A 26 -57.91 0.59 6.74
C PHE A 26 -56.97 1.79 6.61
N SER A 27 -55.79 1.58 6.05
CA SER A 27 -54.91 2.70 5.68
C SER A 27 -55.40 3.25 4.34
N THR A 28 -56.12 4.38 4.39
CA THR A 28 -56.54 5.11 3.20
C THR A 28 -55.64 6.30 2.91
N LEU A 29 -54.43 6.36 3.47
CA LEU A 29 -53.52 7.51 3.30
C LEU A 29 -53.16 7.65 1.82
N PRO A 30 -53.74 8.65 1.11
CA PRO A 30 -53.45 8.84 -0.30
C PRO A 30 -52.15 9.64 -0.49
N THR A 31 -51.70 10.31 0.58
CA THR A 31 -50.49 11.11 0.58
C THR A 31 -49.27 10.19 0.56
N THR A 32 -48.46 10.34 -0.47
CA THR A 32 -47.20 9.61 -0.66
C THR A 32 -46.03 10.55 -0.48
N ALA A 33 -44.91 10.02 0.01
CA ALA A 33 -43.66 10.76 0.13
C ALA A 33 -42.65 10.28 -0.93
N ALA A 34 -41.76 11.19 -1.34
CA ALA A 34 -40.59 10.89 -2.14
C ALA A 34 -39.35 11.47 -1.47
N ILE A 35 -38.22 10.76 -1.56
CA ILE A 35 -36.91 11.26 -1.13
C ILE A 35 -36.24 11.90 -2.35
N SER A 36 -35.84 13.16 -2.22
CA SER A 36 -35.23 13.94 -3.30
C SER A 36 -33.70 13.91 -3.22
N ALA A 37 -33.14 14.07 -2.01
CA ALA A 37 -31.70 14.14 -1.83
C ALA A 37 -31.25 13.66 -0.44
N VAL A 38 -30.01 13.19 -0.39
CA VAL A 38 -29.21 13.04 0.83
C VAL A 38 -28.02 13.98 0.63
N THR A 39 -27.73 14.83 1.61
CA THR A 39 -26.67 15.84 1.51
C THR A 39 -25.67 15.64 2.64
N ASP A 40 -24.40 15.61 2.26
CA ASP A 40 -23.22 15.59 3.11
C ASP A 40 -22.70 17.03 3.29
N ASN A 41 -22.40 17.43 4.52
CA ASN A 41 -21.76 18.71 4.81
C ASN A 41 -20.47 18.59 5.65
N VAL A 42 -19.84 17.42 5.68
CA VAL A 42 -18.64 17.10 6.46
C VAL A 42 -17.46 16.79 5.54
N GLY A 43 -16.25 17.05 6.01
CA GLY A 43 -15.03 16.67 5.31
C GLY A 43 -14.78 17.44 4.01
N ILE A 44 -14.05 16.82 3.08
CA ILE A 44 -13.62 17.49 1.85
C ILE A 44 -14.56 17.28 0.66
N ILE A 45 -15.37 16.22 0.68
CA ILE A 45 -16.41 15.98 -0.33
C ILE A 45 -17.75 16.34 0.30
N THR A 46 -18.31 17.48 -0.07
CA THR A 46 -19.63 17.92 0.42
C THR A 46 -20.62 18.04 -0.73
N GLY A 47 -21.90 18.05 -0.41
CA GLY A 47 -23.00 18.19 -1.37
C GLY A 47 -23.88 16.95 -1.44
N THR A 48 -24.61 16.80 -2.56
CA THR A 48 -25.58 15.71 -2.72
C THR A 48 -24.88 14.36 -2.90
N VAL A 49 -25.18 13.41 -2.03
CA VAL A 49 -24.75 12.03 -2.10
C VAL A 49 -25.61 11.30 -3.12
N ALA A 50 -25.00 10.74 -4.17
CA ALA A 50 -25.69 9.95 -5.19
C ALA A 50 -26.34 8.67 -4.61
N ALA A 51 -27.28 8.05 -5.34
CA ALA A 51 -27.84 6.77 -4.92
C ALA A 51 -26.74 5.70 -4.86
N GLY A 52 -26.60 5.02 -3.72
CA GLY A 52 -25.50 4.09 -3.48
C GLY A 52 -24.13 4.76 -3.30
N GLY A 53 -24.08 6.09 -3.25
CA GLY A 53 -22.85 6.86 -2.98
C GLY A 53 -22.35 6.69 -1.55
N ARG A 54 -21.23 7.32 -1.22
CA ARG A 54 -20.62 7.31 0.11
C ARG A 54 -20.70 8.70 0.76
N THR A 55 -20.68 8.73 2.08
CA THR A 55 -20.65 9.95 2.90
C THR A 55 -19.88 9.68 4.19
N ASN A 56 -19.20 10.69 4.71
CA ASN A 56 -18.58 10.65 6.04
C ASN A 56 -19.34 11.48 7.08
N ASP A 57 -20.48 12.03 6.70
CA ASP A 57 -21.37 12.78 7.58
C ASP A 57 -22.21 11.83 8.43
N LEU A 58 -22.10 11.95 9.76
CA LEU A 58 -22.93 11.21 10.73
C LEU A 58 -24.34 11.81 10.88
N THR A 59 -24.57 12.97 10.28
CA THR A 59 -25.81 13.74 10.32
C THR A 59 -26.23 14.20 8.92
N PRO A 60 -26.34 13.28 7.93
CA PRO A 60 -26.66 13.67 6.57
C PRO A 60 -28.06 14.27 6.50
N THR A 61 -28.22 15.35 5.74
CA THR A 61 -29.54 15.99 5.59
C THR A 61 -30.34 15.29 4.49
N ILE A 62 -31.45 14.68 4.87
CA ILE A 62 -32.36 13.99 3.94
C ILE A 62 -33.55 14.89 3.66
N THR A 63 -33.79 15.18 2.39
CA THR A 63 -34.91 16.02 1.95
C THR A 63 -35.80 15.30 0.98
N GLY A 64 -37.05 15.75 0.89
CA GLY A 64 -38.01 15.19 -0.05
C GLY A 64 -39.28 16.01 -0.20
N SER A 65 -40.24 15.40 -0.89
CA SER A 65 -41.54 15.98 -1.18
C SER A 65 -42.69 15.07 -0.77
N LEU A 66 -43.88 15.65 -0.69
CA LEU A 66 -45.17 14.98 -0.50
C LEU A 66 -46.08 15.23 -1.70
N SER A 67 -46.91 14.26 -2.05
CA SER A 67 -47.93 14.44 -3.10
C SER A 67 -49.05 15.42 -2.68
N ALA A 68 -49.31 15.52 -1.38
CA ALA A 68 -50.30 16.41 -0.77
C ALA A 68 -49.83 16.87 0.63
N ALA A 69 -50.47 17.91 1.18
CA ALA A 69 -50.22 18.32 2.56
C ALA A 69 -50.73 17.26 3.54
N LEU A 70 -50.01 17.06 4.65
CA LEU A 70 -50.46 16.20 5.74
C LEU A 70 -51.66 16.82 6.44
N VAL A 71 -52.67 16.02 6.77
CA VAL A 71 -53.81 16.45 7.58
C VAL A 71 -53.51 16.32 9.08
N SER A 72 -54.37 16.89 9.92
CA SER A 72 -54.17 16.87 11.38
C SER A 72 -54.01 15.46 11.93
N GLY A 73 -52.95 15.24 12.70
CA GLY A 73 -52.61 13.94 13.29
C GLY A 73 -51.75 13.03 12.40
N GLU A 74 -51.53 13.37 11.12
CA GLU A 74 -50.58 12.64 10.27
C GLU A 74 -49.13 13.06 10.55
N THR A 75 -48.21 12.11 10.39
CA THR A 75 -46.76 12.35 10.51
C THR A 75 -46.00 11.68 9.37
N LEU A 76 -44.86 12.23 8.97
CA LEU A 76 -43.96 11.56 8.04
C LEU A 76 -42.86 10.84 8.81
N ARG A 77 -42.83 9.51 8.72
CA ARG A 77 -41.86 8.64 9.39
C ARG A 77 -40.77 8.17 8.44
N ILE A 78 -39.53 8.22 8.91
CA ILE A 78 -38.33 7.84 8.15
C ILE A 78 -37.78 6.53 8.71
N PHE A 79 -37.50 5.57 7.82
CA PHE A 79 -37.06 4.22 8.17
C PHE A 79 -35.73 3.89 7.50
N ASN A 80 -34.89 3.11 8.18
CA ASN A 80 -33.78 2.36 7.57
C ASN A 80 -34.17 0.88 7.48
N GLY A 81 -34.46 0.39 6.28
CA GLY A 81 -35.13 -0.90 6.11
C GLY A 81 -36.46 -0.92 6.86
N THR A 82 -36.58 -1.76 7.89
CA THR A 82 -37.77 -1.85 8.75
C THR A 82 -37.66 -1.03 10.04
N THR A 83 -36.48 -0.52 10.38
CA THR A 83 -36.22 0.21 11.63
C THR A 83 -36.66 1.66 11.49
N LEU A 84 -37.55 2.12 12.37
CA LEU A 84 -37.93 3.52 12.46
C LEU A 84 -36.75 4.35 12.99
N LEU A 85 -36.31 5.36 12.23
CA LEU A 85 -35.30 6.32 12.67
C LEU A 85 -35.93 7.51 13.39
N GLY A 86 -37.11 7.94 12.93
CA GLY A 86 -37.83 9.07 13.53
C GLY A 86 -38.87 9.68 12.61
N SER A 87 -39.31 10.88 12.96
CA SER A 87 -40.27 11.68 12.18
C SER A 87 -39.57 12.87 11.54
N ALA A 88 -39.90 13.15 10.28
CA ALA A 88 -39.39 14.29 9.53
C ALA A 88 -40.14 15.58 9.86
N THR A 89 -39.47 16.72 9.70
CA THR A 89 -40.08 18.04 9.75
C THR A 89 -40.72 18.35 8.40
N VAL A 90 -42.03 18.53 8.38
CA VAL A 90 -42.82 18.76 7.16
C VAL A 90 -43.23 20.23 7.05
N ASN A 91 -43.04 20.81 5.87
CA ASN A 91 -43.65 22.06 5.47
C ASN A 91 -44.83 21.77 4.54
N ASN A 92 -46.05 21.88 5.08
CA ASN A 92 -47.28 21.59 4.34
C ASN A 92 -47.59 22.61 3.23
N THR A 93 -47.10 23.85 3.34
CA THR A 93 -47.31 24.89 2.33
C THR A 93 -46.53 24.57 1.06
N THR A 94 -45.25 24.20 1.21
CA THR A 94 -44.38 23.83 0.08
C THR A 94 -44.43 22.34 -0.26
N LYS A 95 -45.10 21.53 0.57
CA LYS A 95 -45.15 20.05 0.49
C LYS A 95 -43.75 19.43 0.46
N THR A 96 -42.82 20.03 1.19
CA THR A 96 -41.45 19.53 1.34
C THR A 96 -41.19 19.08 2.76
N TRP A 97 -40.17 18.27 2.95
CA TRP A 97 -39.77 17.80 4.27
C TRP A 97 -38.26 17.66 4.37
N THR A 98 -37.78 17.71 5.61
CA THR A 98 -36.38 17.52 5.97
C THR A 98 -36.25 16.60 7.18
N TYR A 99 -35.20 15.79 7.21
CA TYR A 99 -34.85 14.93 8.32
C TYR A 99 -33.34 14.74 8.39
N THR A 100 -32.78 14.87 9.60
CA THR A 100 -31.36 14.70 9.86
C THR A 100 -31.22 13.61 10.93
N PRO A 101 -30.95 12.35 10.56
CA PRO A 101 -30.69 11.31 11.54
C PRO A 101 -29.37 11.55 12.28
N THR A 102 -29.18 10.87 13.40
CA THR A 102 -27.87 10.69 14.03
C THR A 102 -27.44 9.25 13.79
N LEU A 103 -26.42 9.07 12.94
CA LEU A 103 -25.91 7.75 12.57
C LEU A 103 -24.71 7.38 13.46
N PRO A 104 -24.57 6.11 13.87
CA PRO A 104 -23.39 5.66 14.59
C PRO A 104 -22.16 5.65 13.68
N ALA A 105 -21.02 6.10 14.22
CA ALA A 105 -19.73 6.05 13.53
C ALA A 105 -19.39 4.63 13.10
N SER A 106 -19.21 4.44 11.80
CA SER A 106 -19.00 3.15 11.19
C SER A 106 -18.38 3.29 9.80
N ALA A 107 -17.67 2.25 9.37
CA ALA A 107 -17.06 2.15 8.06
C ALA A 107 -17.86 1.18 7.19
N GLY A 108 -18.19 1.57 5.96
CA GLY A 108 -18.79 0.69 4.97
C GLY A 108 -20.23 0.24 5.26
N VAL A 109 -20.95 0.88 6.18
CA VAL A 109 -22.33 0.50 6.51
C VAL A 109 -23.30 1.08 5.49
N THR A 110 -24.10 0.21 4.85
CA THR A 110 -25.11 0.64 3.88
C THR A 110 -26.43 0.97 4.58
N TYR A 111 -26.95 2.17 4.32
CA TYR A 111 -28.28 2.62 4.73
C TYR A 111 -29.25 2.51 3.55
N SER A 112 -30.49 2.13 3.84
CA SER A 112 -31.59 2.05 2.86
C SER A 112 -32.80 2.79 3.40
N ILE A 113 -32.87 4.08 3.08
CA ILE A 113 -33.85 4.99 3.68
C ILE A 113 -35.15 4.99 2.89
N THR A 114 -36.28 4.88 3.60
CA THR A 114 -37.61 5.08 3.04
C THR A 114 -38.42 6.06 3.89
N ALA A 115 -39.34 6.77 3.25
CA ALA A 115 -40.26 7.68 3.91
C ALA A 115 -41.70 7.15 3.77
N ARG A 116 -42.47 7.18 4.86
CA ARG A 116 -43.86 6.71 4.92
C ARG A 116 -44.70 7.68 5.72
N VAL A 117 -45.85 8.07 5.18
CA VAL A 117 -46.84 8.82 5.97
C VAL A 117 -47.51 7.85 6.95
N ALA A 118 -47.73 8.29 8.18
CA ALA A 118 -48.45 7.57 9.22
C ALA A 118 -49.65 8.39 9.68
N ASP A 119 -50.81 7.75 9.86
CA ASP A 119 -51.97 8.42 10.45
C ASP A 119 -51.85 8.57 11.97
N ALA A 120 -52.85 9.21 12.58
CA ALA A 120 -52.93 9.42 14.03
C ALA A 120 -52.99 8.11 14.84
N ALA A 121 -53.47 7.02 14.24
CA ALA A 121 -53.50 5.69 14.85
C ALA A 121 -52.18 4.93 14.63
N GLY A 122 -51.25 5.49 13.86
CA GLY A 122 -49.94 4.91 13.55
C GLY A 122 -49.93 3.96 12.35
N ASN A 123 -51.02 3.84 11.59
CA ASN A 123 -51.05 3.02 10.38
C ASN A 123 -50.18 3.67 9.30
N LEU A 124 -49.32 2.86 8.68
CA LEU A 124 -48.35 3.34 7.69
C LEU A 124 -48.89 3.24 6.27
N GLY A 125 -48.77 4.32 5.50
CA GLY A 125 -49.04 4.36 4.07
C GLY A 125 -47.95 3.67 3.23
N VAL A 126 -48.03 3.89 1.90
CA VAL A 126 -47.07 3.34 0.93
C VAL A 126 -45.67 3.90 1.19
N ALA A 127 -44.66 3.03 1.08
CA ALA A 127 -43.26 3.45 1.15
C ALA A 127 -42.80 4.15 -0.12
N SER A 128 -42.00 5.21 0.07
CA SER A 128 -41.25 5.81 -1.04
C SER A 128 -40.31 4.79 -1.69
N ALA A 129 -39.79 5.13 -2.87
CA ALA A 129 -38.60 4.45 -3.38
C ALA A 129 -37.45 4.56 -2.34
N ALA A 130 -36.66 3.49 -2.23
CA ALA A 130 -35.54 3.45 -1.29
C ALA A 130 -34.40 4.35 -1.79
N ARG A 131 -33.87 5.16 -0.87
CA ARG A 131 -32.65 5.92 -1.09
C ARG A 131 -31.49 5.28 -0.32
N THR A 132 -30.53 4.75 -1.05
CA THR A 132 -29.36 4.09 -0.46
C THR A 132 -28.13 4.98 -0.45
N PHE A 133 -27.30 4.82 0.57
CA PHE A 133 -25.94 5.39 0.65
C PHE A 133 -25.11 4.55 1.64
N VAL A 134 -23.78 4.70 1.59
CA VAL A 134 -22.85 4.04 2.49
C VAL A 134 -22.23 5.07 3.42
N LEU A 135 -22.32 4.85 4.72
CA LEU A 135 -21.60 5.64 5.71
C LEU A 135 -20.19 5.09 5.85
N ASP A 136 -19.22 5.99 5.78
CA ASP A 136 -17.82 5.67 5.95
C ASP A 136 -17.10 6.82 6.62
N THR A 137 -16.70 6.63 7.87
CA THR A 137 -15.97 7.64 8.67
C THR A 137 -14.50 7.27 8.91
N THR A 138 -13.97 6.28 8.19
CA THR A 138 -12.59 5.81 8.40
C THR A 138 -11.66 6.51 7.42
N ALA A 139 -10.56 7.06 7.93
CA ALA A 139 -9.53 7.62 7.07
C ALA A 139 -8.65 6.50 6.49
N PRO A 140 -8.14 6.68 5.26
CA PRO A 140 -7.16 5.75 4.70
C PRO A 140 -5.91 5.65 5.59
N ALA A 141 -5.41 4.45 5.81
CA ALA A 141 -4.17 4.19 6.54
C ALA A 141 -3.14 3.54 5.62
N ILE A 142 -1.87 3.93 5.72
CA ILE A 142 -0.79 3.28 4.95
C ILE A 142 -0.61 1.85 5.45
N THR A 143 -0.53 0.90 4.51
CA THR A 143 -0.29 -0.52 4.79
C THR A 143 1.10 -0.97 4.37
N SER A 144 1.73 -0.28 3.41
CA SER A 144 3.09 -0.59 2.95
C SER A 144 3.71 0.57 2.17
N PHE A 145 5.03 0.59 2.14
CA PHE A 145 5.85 1.42 1.25
C PHE A 145 6.80 0.54 0.42
N SER A 146 7.13 1.02 -0.76
CA SER A 146 8.24 0.56 -1.58
C SER A 146 8.92 1.80 -2.19
N PRO A 147 10.19 2.11 -1.86
CA PRO A 147 11.07 1.40 -0.92
C PRO A 147 10.48 1.22 0.48
N LEU A 148 11.00 0.26 1.25
CA LEU A 148 10.58 0.10 2.65
C LEU A 148 10.98 1.34 3.46
N ASP A 149 10.23 1.62 4.53
CA ASP A 149 10.59 2.68 5.46
C ASP A 149 11.95 2.38 6.13
N GLY A 150 12.83 3.38 6.17
CA GLY A 150 14.23 3.28 6.60
C GLY A 150 15.13 2.48 5.64
N ALA A 151 14.67 2.16 4.42
CA ALA A 151 15.48 1.38 3.47
C ALA A 151 16.80 2.09 3.14
N ILE A 152 17.86 1.31 2.97
CA ILE A 152 19.17 1.77 2.51
C ILE A 152 19.51 1.11 1.17
N GLY A 153 20.25 1.80 0.31
CA GLY A 153 20.67 1.25 -0.97
C GLY A 153 19.57 1.27 -2.03
N VAL A 154 18.64 2.22 -1.95
CA VAL A 154 17.58 2.41 -2.94
C VAL A 154 18.17 2.93 -4.24
N ASP A 155 17.75 2.37 -5.38
CA ASP A 155 18.12 2.87 -6.70
C ASP A 155 17.67 4.34 -6.87
N PRO A 156 18.55 5.28 -7.23
CA PRO A 156 18.21 6.66 -7.53
C PRO A 156 17.07 6.86 -8.54
N ALA A 157 16.85 5.90 -9.45
CA ALA A 157 15.77 5.94 -10.44
C ALA A 157 14.45 5.31 -9.93
N ALA A 158 14.41 4.81 -8.69
CA ALA A 158 13.22 4.13 -8.16
C ALA A 158 12.04 5.09 -7.96
N ASN A 159 10.85 4.63 -8.34
CA ASN A 159 9.60 5.25 -7.92
C ASN A 159 9.36 5.02 -6.43
N ILE A 160 8.61 5.92 -5.81
CA ILE A 160 8.10 5.76 -4.45
C ILE A 160 6.64 5.31 -4.55
N VAL A 161 6.36 4.11 -4.04
CA VAL A 161 5.04 3.48 -4.08
C VAL A 161 4.57 3.24 -2.66
N PHE A 162 3.29 3.46 -2.40
CA PHE A 162 2.68 3.00 -1.14
C PHE A 162 1.26 2.51 -1.38
N ASN A 163 0.82 1.60 -0.52
CA ASN A 163 -0.55 1.12 -0.50
C ASN A 163 -1.26 1.61 0.76
N VAL A 164 -2.55 1.83 0.64
CA VAL A 164 -3.42 2.19 1.77
C VAL A 164 -4.51 1.14 2.00
N SER A 165 -5.23 1.27 3.12
CA SER A 165 -6.27 0.34 3.57
C SER A 165 -7.52 0.30 2.68
N GLU A 166 -7.70 1.29 1.80
CA GLU A 166 -8.90 1.43 1.00
C GLU A 166 -8.69 2.26 -0.27
N ALA A 167 -9.71 2.29 -1.13
CA ALA A 167 -9.63 3.02 -2.39
C ALA A 167 -9.66 4.53 -2.15
N ILE A 168 -8.69 5.22 -2.73
CA ILE A 168 -8.48 6.65 -2.53
C ILE A 168 -8.62 7.45 -3.82
N GLN A 169 -8.67 8.76 -3.64
CA GLN A 169 -8.70 9.76 -4.69
C GLN A 169 -7.79 10.93 -4.29
N ARG A 170 -7.54 11.80 -5.27
CA ARG A 170 -6.73 13.00 -5.08
C ARG A 170 -7.41 13.96 -4.11
N GLY A 171 -6.61 14.56 -3.23
CA GLY A 171 -7.01 15.65 -2.35
C GLY A 171 -6.38 16.96 -2.78
N THR A 172 -5.99 17.79 -1.81
CA THR A 172 -5.41 19.12 -2.04
C THR A 172 -4.08 19.29 -1.30
N GLY A 173 -3.32 20.31 -1.67
CA GLY A 173 -2.02 20.59 -1.05
C GLY A 173 -0.88 19.86 -1.75
N SER A 174 0.29 19.86 -1.10
CA SER A 174 1.54 19.48 -1.74
C SER A 174 2.23 18.35 -0.98
N ILE A 175 2.43 17.24 -1.68
CA ILE A 175 3.29 16.15 -1.22
C ILE A 175 4.72 16.54 -1.55
N GLN A 176 5.64 16.39 -0.59
CA GLN A 176 7.00 16.91 -0.73
C GLN A 176 8.02 15.82 -0.45
N LEU A 177 8.98 15.69 -1.35
CA LEU A 177 10.19 14.91 -1.15
C LEU A 177 11.29 15.85 -0.64
N ARG A 178 11.85 15.55 0.52
CA ARG A 178 12.80 16.39 1.25
C ARG A 178 14.08 15.64 1.53
N VAL A 179 15.18 16.36 1.70
CA VAL A 179 16.50 15.78 1.94
C VAL A 179 16.95 15.95 3.39
N GLY A 180 17.59 14.92 3.94
CA GLY A 180 18.25 14.92 5.25
C GLY A 180 17.31 14.74 6.43
N SER A 181 16.16 15.42 6.44
CA SER A 181 15.11 15.31 7.46
C SER A 181 13.73 15.65 6.89
N ALA A 182 12.68 15.34 7.65
CA ALA A 182 11.30 15.71 7.32
C ALA A 182 11.05 17.23 7.22
N ASP A 183 11.86 18.04 7.91
CA ASP A 183 11.84 19.51 7.82
C ASP A 183 12.96 20.08 6.94
N GLY A 184 13.73 19.20 6.30
CA GLY A 184 14.86 19.57 5.45
C GLY A 184 14.44 20.24 4.15
N PRO A 185 15.42 20.67 3.33
CA PRO A 185 15.16 21.31 2.04
C PRO A 185 14.25 20.45 1.14
N ILE A 186 13.31 21.09 0.46
CA ILE A 186 12.45 20.43 -0.53
C ILE A 186 13.31 20.11 -1.76
N THR A 187 13.39 18.83 -2.12
CA THR A 187 13.97 18.37 -3.38
C THR A 187 12.93 18.47 -4.49
N GLU A 188 11.74 17.92 -4.25
CA GLU A 188 10.64 17.97 -5.19
C GLU A 188 9.29 18.15 -4.48
N SER A 189 8.36 18.75 -5.20
CA SER A 189 7.00 19.00 -4.77
C SER A 189 6.02 18.44 -5.81
N PHE A 190 4.98 17.76 -5.32
CA PHE A 190 3.94 17.14 -6.11
C PHE A 190 2.60 17.70 -5.64
N ASP A 191 1.96 18.48 -6.50
CA ASP A 191 0.59 18.93 -6.25
C ASP A 191 -0.36 17.73 -6.24
N ALA A 192 -1.06 17.53 -5.13
CA ALA A 192 -1.88 16.33 -4.95
C ALA A 192 -3.06 16.27 -5.94
N ALA A 193 -3.62 17.42 -6.30
CA ALA A 193 -4.76 17.52 -7.19
C ALA A 193 -4.38 17.31 -8.66
N THR A 194 -3.20 17.79 -9.08
CA THR A 194 -2.88 17.97 -10.51
C THR A 194 -1.60 17.30 -10.98
N SER A 195 -0.70 16.88 -10.09
CA SER A 195 0.58 16.31 -10.52
C SER A 195 0.38 15.03 -11.34
N THR A 196 0.92 15.01 -12.56
CA THR A 196 0.96 13.83 -13.44
C THR A 196 1.93 12.77 -12.95
N ARG A 197 2.86 13.14 -12.07
CA ARG A 197 3.86 12.28 -11.44
C ARG A 197 3.34 11.54 -10.20
N LEU A 198 2.15 11.91 -9.74
CA LEU A 198 1.38 11.17 -8.75
C LEU A 198 0.32 10.38 -9.50
N SER A 199 0.34 9.05 -9.40
CA SER A 199 -0.70 8.19 -9.97
C SER A 199 -1.37 7.36 -8.88
N ILE A 200 -2.69 7.19 -8.99
CA ILE A 200 -3.52 6.44 -8.04
C ILE A 200 -4.23 5.34 -8.81
N SER A 201 -4.10 4.11 -8.34
CA SER A 201 -4.81 2.94 -8.87
C SER A 201 -5.38 2.13 -7.73
N GLY A 202 -6.70 2.24 -7.51
CA GLY A 202 -7.37 1.60 -6.38
C GLY A 202 -6.81 2.11 -5.05
N THR A 203 -6.08 1.24 -4.36
CA THR A 203 -5.43 1.50 -3.06
C THR A 203 -3.95 1.87 -3.18
N GLY A 204 -3.37 1.77 -4.38
CA GLY A 204 -1.96 2.01 -4.63
C GLY A 204 -1.70 3.43 -5.11
N VAL A 205 -0.65 4.06 -4.59
CA VAL A 205 -0.14 5.35 -5.02
C VAL A 205 1.28 5.18 -5.51
N THR A 206 1.60 5.77 -6.66
CA THR A 206 2.96 5.84 -7.18
C THR A 206 3.35 7.30 -7.40
N ILE A 207 4.49 7.69 -6.84
CA ILE A 207 5.15 8.97 -7.00
C ILE A 207 6.43 8.74 -7.79
N ASN A 208 6.55 9.42 -8.93
CA ASN A 208 7.70 9.32 -9.82
C ASN A 208 8.49 10.65 -9.78
N PRO A 209 9.69 10.71 -9.15
CA PRO A 209 10.55 11.89 -9.19
C PRO A 209 10.86 12.34 -10.63
N THR A 210 11.13 13.63 -10.83
CA THR A 210 11.33 14.20 -12.18
C THR A 210 12.66 13.76 -12.79
N SER A 211 13.68 13.58 -11.94
CA SER A 211 15.01 13.12 -12.30
C SER A 211 15.45 12.04 -11.32
N ASN A 212 16.48 11.28 -11.69
CA ASN A 212 17.14 10.38 -10.74
C ASN A 212 17.55 11.18 -9.49
N LEU A 213 17.27 10.60 -8.33
CA LEU A 213 17.59 11.17 -7.03
C LEU A 213 19.11 11.27 -6.85
N ALA A 214 19.55 12.14 -5.95
CA ALA A 214 20.96 12.24 -5.65
C ALA A 214 21.46 10.94 -4.97
N PRO A 215 22.67 10.47 -5.29
CA PRO A 215 23.24 9.30 -4.64
C PRO A 215 23.60 9.56 -3.18
N ASN A 216 23.70 8.49 -2.39
CA ASN A 216 24.02 8.48 -0.96
C ASN A 216 23.18 9.47 -0.13
N THR A 217 21.96 9.73 -0.57
CA THR A 217 21.15 10.83 -0.04
C THR A 217 19.94 10.26 0.68
N ARG A 218 19.73 10.73 1.92
CA ARG A 218 18.56 10.36 2.72
C ARG A 218 17.40 11.26 2.34
N TYR A 219 16.30 10.66 1.92
CA TYR A 219 15.08 11.33 1.53
C TYR A 219 13.96 11.04 2.51
N PHE A 220 13.12 12.05 2.75
CA PHE A 220 11.90 11.97 3.54
C PHE A 220 10.73 12.34 2.64
N LEU A 221 9.65 11.56 2.68
CA LEU A 221 8.41 11.92 2.01
C LEU A 221 7.41 12.46 3.03
N THR A 222 6.97 13.68 2.83
CA THR A 222 6.00 14.34 3.71
C THR A 222 4.68 14.57 3.00
N PHE A 223 3.59 14.15 3.64
CA PHE A 223 2.21 14.33 3.21
C PHE A 223 1.49 15.20 4.24
N PRO A 224 0.99 16.38 3.84
CA PRO A 224 0.01 17.09 4.63
C PRO A 224 -1.28 16.27 4.76
N ALA A 225 -1.98 16.43 5.88
CA ALA A 225 -3.33 15.89 6.04
C ALA A 225 -4.25 16.41 4.92
N GLY A 226 -5.06 15.53 4.33
CA GLY A 226 -5.96 15.89 3.23
C GLY A 226 -5.30 15.97 1.84
N SER A 227 -4.00 15.67 1.72
CA SER A 227 -3.33 15.46 0.42
C SER A 227 -3.99 14.35 -0.40
N LEU A 228 -4.54 13.36 0.27
CA LEU A 228 -5.36 12.31 -0.32
C LEU A 228 -6.62 12.14 0.52
N SER A 229 -7.64 11.51 -0.05
CA SER A 229 -8.85 11.11 0.68
C SER A 229 -9.38 9.80 0.14
N ASP A 230 -10.23 9.14 0.90
CA ASP A 230 -11.06 8.06 0.36
C ASP A 230 -12.19 8.60 -0.54
N ARG A 231 -13.08 7.71 -0.99
CA ARG A 231 -14.26 8.07 -1.78
C ARG A 231 -15.41 8.68 -0.97
N ALA A 232 -15.34 8.65 0.36
CA ALA A 232 -16.33 9.25 1.26
C ALA A 232 -15.95 10.66 1.71
N GLY A 233 -14.70 11.09 1.45
CA GLY A 233 -14.18 12.40 1.84
C GLY A 233 -13.40 12.39 3.15
N ASN A 234 -13.05 11.22 3.71
CA ASN A 234 -12.17 11.13 4.86
C ASN A 234 -10.73 11.46 4.44
N PRO A 235 -10.12 12.51 5.02
CA PRO A 235 -8.76 12.90 4.64
C PRO A 235 -7.76 11.86 5.14
N PHE A 236 -6.80 11.52 4.29
CA PHE A 236 -5.59 10.85 4.74
C PHE A 236 -4.91 11.69 5.82
N ALA A 237 -4.52 11.08 6.94
CA ALA A 237 -4.00 11.80 8.12
C ALA A 237 -2.68 12.54 7.86
N GLY A 238 -1.98 12.18 6.78
CA GLY A 238 -0.63 12.65 6.49
C GLY A 238 0.42 11.75 7.13
N THR A 239 1.67 11.96 6.75
CA THR A 239 2.85 11.33 7.38
C THR A 239 4.08 12.18 7.08
N SER A 240 5.02 12.19 8.00
CA SER A 240 6.33 12.83 7.85
C SER A 240 7.48 11.92 8.29
N THR A 241 7.17 10.67 8.62
CA THR A 241 8.14 9.73 9.21
C THR A 241 8.81 8.84 8.17
N TYR A 242 8.18 8.66 6.99
CA TYR A 242 8.71 7.78 5.97
C TYR A 242 10.02 8.33 5.39
N ASP A 243 11.06 7.50 5.43
CA ASP A 243 12.36 7.83 4.89
C ASP A 243 13.04 6.66 4.20
N PHE A 244 13.99 6.98 3.32
CA PHE A 244 14.89 5.99 2.72
C PHE A 244 16.20 6.68 2.32
N ARG A 245 17.25 5.89 2.13
CA ARG A 245 18.54 6.36 1.63
C ARG A 245 18.83 5.73 0.28
N THR A 246 19.08 6.57 -0.72
CA THR A 246 19.59 6.10 -2.01
C THR A 246 20.96 5.47 -1.83
N ILE A 247 21.27 4.51 -2.69
CA ILE A 247 22.61 3.93 -2.73
C ILE A 247 23.65 5.01 -3.03
N ASN A 248 24.89 4.79 -2.61
CA ASN A 248 26.03 5.56 -3.10
C ASN A 248 25.97 5.68 -4.62
N ALA A 249 26.64 6.70 -5.16
CA ALA A 249 26.70 6.88 -6.60
C ALA A 249 27.08 5.53 -7.18
N VAL A 250 26.17 4.95 -7.96
CA VAL A 250 26.54 3.84 -8.82
C VAL A 250 27.67 4.43 -9.65
N SER A 251 28.90 4.06 -9.36
CA SER A 251 30.04 4.32 -10.24
C SER A 251 29.95 3.31 -11.38
N GLY A 252 28.86 3.48 -12.12
CA GLY A 252 28.43 2.74 -13.28
C GLY A 252 27.99 3.77 -14.31
N SER A 253 28.93 4.32 -15.09
CA SER A 253 28.63 5.09 -16.28
C SER A 253 28.19 4.13 -17.39
N PRO A 254 27.51 4.54 -18.47
CA PRO A 254 27.33 3.70 -19.67
C PRO A 254 28.66 3.46 -20.46
N THR A 255 29.80 3.50 -19.79
CA THR A 255 31.17 3.35 -20.33
C THR A 255 31.99 2.54 -19.34
N SER A 256 33.01 1.78 -19.78
CA SER A 256 33.93 1.02 -18.91
C SER A 256 34.28 1.70 -17.59
N ASP A 257 33.90 1.09 -16.47
CA ASP A 257 34.11 1.63 -15.12
C ASP A 257 35.27 0.95 -14.38
N ILE A 258 35.91 1.68 -13.47
CA ILE A 258 36.90 1.15 -12.53
C ILE A 258 36.46 1.47 -11.10
N LEU A 259 36.11 0.43 -10.35
CA LEU A 259 35.80 0.55 -8.92
C LEU A 259 37.09 0.41 -8.10
N SER A 260 37.48 1.49 -7.43
CA SER A 260 38.62 1.51 -6.50
C SER A 260 38.38 2.42 -5.30
N PHE A 261 38.79 2.00 -4.10
CA PHE A 261 38.75 2.76 -2.83
C PHE A 261 37.36 3.30 -2.40
N SER A 262 36.56 2.44 -1.78
CA SER A 262 35.33 2.82 -1.07
C SER A 262 35.41 2.39 0.40
N SER A 263 34.97 3.28 1.30
CA SER A 263 34.83 3.04 2.75
C SER A 263 33.42 2.62 3.15
N THR A 264 32.59 2.25 2.18
CA THR A 264 31.17 1.85 2.32
C THR A 264 30.91 0.59 1.50
N VAL A 265 29.75 -0.04 1.69
CA VAL A 265 29.37 -1.23 0.92
C VAL A 265 28.90 -0.82 -0.47
N ASP A 266 29.49 -1.44 -1.49
CA ASP A 266 29.26 -1.10 -2.89
C ASP A 266 28.38 -2.13 -3.59
N ARG A 267 27.55 -1.67 -4.54
CA ARG A 267 26.73 -2.53 -5.40
C ARG A 267 26.81 -2.02 -6.83
N LEU A 268 27.27 -2.87 -7.74
CA LEU A 268 27.26 -2.58 -9.17
C LEU A 268 26.00 -3.19 -9.81
N THR A 269 25.23 -2.35 -10.50
CA THR A 269 24.01 -2.67 -11.25
C THR A 269 24.06 -1.91 -12.57
N GLY A 270 24.11 -2.60 -13.71
CA GLY A 270 24.69 -2.07 -14.94
C GLY A 270 23.98 -0.94 -15.67
N LEU A 271 24.83 -0.10 -16.26
CA LEU A 271 24.72 0.37 -17.65
C LEU A 271 25.89 -0.27 -18.45
N ALA A 272 25.86 -0.21 -19.78
CA ALA A 272 26.81 -0.89 -20.68
C ALA A 272 28.29 -0.52 -20.44
N GLY A 273 29.23 -1.44 -20.67
CA GLY A 273 30.66 -1.18 -20.48
C GLY A 273 31.50 -2.46 -20.33
N ALA A 274 32.81 -2.31 -20.20
CA ALA A 274 33.72 -3.37 -19.75
C ALA A 274 34.32 -2.90 -18.41
N ASP A 275 33.90 -3.51 -17.30
CA ASP A 275 34.13 -2.97 -15.96
C ASP A 275 35.31 -3.64 -15.24
N THR A 276 35.95 -2.95 -14.29
CA THR A 276 37.08 -3.47 -13.50
C THR A 276 36.87 -3.27 -12.01
N PHE A 277 36.97 -4.36 -11.23
CA PHE A 277 36.84 -4.35 -9.77
C PHE A 277 38.19 -4.54 -9.06
N ARG A 278 38.70 -3.51 -8.36
CA ARG A 278 40.00 -3.59 -7.65
C ARG A 278 39.87 -3.99 -6.19
N LEU A 279 39.86 -5.29 -5.93
CA LEU A 279 39.69 -5.86 -4.58
C LEU A 279 40.69 -5.36 -3.54
N SER A 280 41.94 -5.14 -3.93
CA SER A 280 43.01 -4.69 -3.04
C SER A 280 42.73 -3.32 -2.39
N SER A 281 41.75 -2.57 -2.93
CA SER A 281 41.42 -1.22 -2.51
C SER A 281 40.06 -1.09 -1.81
N LEU A 282 39.28 -2.17 -1.69
CA LEU A 282 37.89 -2.12 -1.18
C LEU A 282 37.81 -2.58 0.27
N SER A 283 37.22 -1.75 1.13
CA SER A 283 37.25 -1.95 2.59
C SER A 283 36.26 -3.00 3.12
N HIS A 284 35.25 -3.40 2.32
CA HIS A 284 34.21 -4.37 2.70
C HIS A 284 34.32 -5.70 1.94
N SER A 285 35.44 -5.88 1.25
CA SER A 285 35.74 -7.10 0.51
C SER A 285 36.06 -8.29 1.42
N ARG A 286 36.14 -8.14 2.76
CA ARG A 286 36.40 -9.24 3.72
C ARG A 286 35.16 -9.46 4.59
N LEU A 287 34.87 -10.71 4.96
CA LEU A 287 33.76 -11.02 5.86
C LEU A 287 33.99 -10.37 7.24
N PRO A 288 33.15 -9.42 7.66
CA PRO A 288 33.33 -8.77 8.96
C PRO A 288 33.03 -9.72 10.12
N ALA A 289 33.64 -9.47 11.28
CA ALA A 289 33.44 -10.25 12.50
C ALA A 289 32.00 -10.17 13.08
N SER A 290 31.16 -9.28 12.55
CA SER A 290 29.77 -9.07 12.97
C SER A 290 28.77 -9.59 11.94
N PRO A 291 27.69 -10.30 12.35
CA PRO A 291 26.71 -10.89 11.45
C PRO A 291 25.76 -9.90 10.76
N THR A 292 25.85 -8.59 11.05
CA THR A 292 24.87 -7.57 10.61
C THR A 292 25.38 -6.61 9.53
N THR A 293 26.64 -6.69 9.13
CA THR A 293 27.26 -5.77 8.16
C THR A 293 27.22 -6.34 6.75
N LEU A 294 26.79 -5.51 5.80
CA LEU A 294 26.64 -5.86 4.38
C LEU A 294 28.03 -6.07 3.72
N ILE A 295 28.09 -6.90 2.67
CA ILE A 295 29.27 -7.18 1.85
C ILE A 295 29.03 -6.58 0.47
N ASP A 296 30.10 -6.19 -0.24
CA ASP A 296 30.03 -5.71 -1.61
C ASP A 296 29.31 -6.73 -2.53
N ARG A 297 28.57 -6.23 -3.53
CA ARG A 297 27.78 -7.07 -4.46
C ARG A 297 27.96 -6.68 -5.92
N ILE A 298 28.08 -7.68 -6.79
CA ILE A 298 27.97 -7.52 -8.25
C ILE A 298 26.68 -8.19 -8.71
N SER A 299 25.91 -7.57 -9.61
CA SER A 299 24.59 -8.08 -10.00
C SER A 299 24.38 -8.35 -11.49
N ASP A 300 25.39 -8.08 -12.32
CA ASP A 300 25.26 -8.00 -13.78
C ASP A 300 26.51 -8.46 -14.55
N LEU A 301 27.41 -9.18 -13.90
CA LEU A 301 28.70 -9.62 -14.45
C LEU A 301 28.58 -10.28 -15.85
N VAL A 302 29.16 -9.64 -16.88
CA VAL A 302 29.23 -10.15 -18.26
C VAL A 302 30.61 -10.73 -18.54
N THR A 303 30.67 -12.04 -18.77
CA THR A 303 31.91 -12.76 -19.08
C THR A 303 32.59 -12.20 -20.33
N GLY A 304 33.89 -11.87 -20.25
CA GLY A 304 34.69 -11.37 -21.37
C GLY A 304 34.58 -9.86 -21.63
N LEU A 305 33.74 -9.15 -20.86
CA LEU A 305 33.72 -7.68 -20.81
C LEU A 305 34.18 -7.18 -19.45
N ASP A 306 33.74 -7.82 -18.36
CA ASP A 306 34.08 -7.38 -17.01
C ASP A 306 35.27 -8.16 -16.42
N SER A 307 36.00 -7.49 -15.54
CA SER A 307 37.25 -7.98 -14.94
C SER A 307 37.31 -7.71 -13.45
N ILE A 308 37.99 -8.61 -12.74
CA ILE A 308 38.27 -8.49 -11.32
C ILE A 308 39.79 -8.49 -11.15
N ASP A 309 40.35 -7.43 -10.57
CA ASP A 309 41.79 -7.27 -10.32
C ASP A 309 42.13 -7.87 -8.94
N ALA A 310 42.74 -9.05 -8.97
CA ALA A 310 43.35 -9.71 -7.84
C ALA A 310 44.88 -9.43 -7.84
N PRO A 311 45.57 -9.56 -6.69
CA PRO A 311 47.00 -9.24 -6.61
C PRO A 311 47.90 -10.07 -7.53
N VAL A 312 47.39 -11.16 -8.13
CA VAL A 312 48.09 -12.08 -9.04
C VAL A 312 47.03 -12.80 -9.91
N ALA A 313 47.27 -12.96 -11.21
CA ALA A 313 46.42 -13.72 -12.12
C ALA A 313 46.17 -15.14 -11.61
N ARG A 314 44.89 -15.51 -11.46
CA ARG A 314 44.50 -16.76 -10.77
C ARG A 314 43.56 -17.59 -11.63
N THR A 315 43.84 -18.89 -11.69
CA THR A 315 42.92 -19.85 -12.31
C THR A 315 41.77 -20.11 -11.34
N LEU A 316 40.52 -19.89 -11.77
CA LEU A 316 39.36 -20.24 -10.96
C LEU A 316 39.27 -21.76 -10.82
N ALA A 317 39.38 -22.25 -9.59
CA ALA A 317 39.10 -23.64 -9.30
C ALA A 317 37.62 -23.76 -8.89
N THR A 318 36.83 -24.52 -9.65
CA THR A 318 35.49 -24.91 -9.21
C THR A 318 35.60 -25.92 -8.08
N ALA A 319 35.59 -25.43 -6.83
CA ALA A 319 35.34 -26.29 -5.68
C ALA A 319 33.84 -26.60 -5.65
N VAL A 320 33.46 -27.78 -6.15
CA VAL A 320 32.10 -28.29 -5.95
C VAL A 320 31.98 -28.63 -4.46
N ASN A 321 31.04 -27.95 -3.79
CA ASN A 321 30.72 -28.10 -2.37
C ASN A 321 30.77 -29.58 -1.92
N PRO A 322 31.68 -29.99 -1.00
CA PRO A 322 31.68 -31.35 -0.46
C PRO A 322 30.54 -31.58 0.54
N VAL A 323 29.89 -30.53 1.06
CA VAL A 323 28.77 -30.64 1.99
C VAL A 323 27.45 -30.64 1.22
N ALA A 324 27.17 -31.80 0.62
CA ALA A 324 25.81 -32.13 0.22
C ALA A 324 24.87 -32.01 1.45
N ARG A 325 23.83 -31.17 1.33
CA ARG A 325 22.59 -31.25 2.13
C ARG A 325 22.63 -30.82 3.61
N GLY A 326 23.07 -29.60 3.91
CA GLY A 326 22.84 -28.97 5.22
C GLY A 326 22.05 -27.66 5.11
N SER A 327 20.82 -27.60 5.63
CA SER A 327 20.05 -26.36 5.76
C SER A 327 20.74 -25.44 6.77
N VAL A 328 21.46 -24.44 6.28
CA VAL A 328 21.94 -23.34 7.10
C VAL A 328 20.77 -22.39 7.33
N ALA A 329 20.31 -22.29 8.57
CA ALA A 329 19.04 -21.63 8.90
C ALA A 329 18.99 -20.13 8.55
N GLN A 330 20.15 -19.45 8.40
CA GLN A 330 20.26 -18.06 7.94
C GLN A 330 21.64 -17.79 7.30
N LEU A 331 21.68 -16.95 6.26
CA LEU A 331 22.92 -16.51 5.59
C LEU A 331 23.56 -15.34 6.36
N SER A 332 24.11 -15.62 7.55
CA SER A 332 24.88 -14.65 8.34
C SER A 332 26.37 -14.71 8.03
N ALA A 333 27.12 -13.64 8.35
CA ALA A 333 28.59 -13.64 8.23
C ALA A 333 29.23 -14.83 8.96
N THR A 334 28.68 -15.18 10.13
CA THR A 334 29.08 -16.34 10.95
C THR A 334 28.87 -17.66 10.23
N ALA A 335 27.75 -17.81 9.52
CA ALA A 335 27.45 -19.01 8.74
C ALA A 335 28.43 -19.17 7.57
N ILE A 336 28.76 -18.09 6.87
CA ILE A 336 29.72 -18.14 5.75
C ILE A 336 31.14 -18.43 6.28
N ALA A 337 31.53 -17.83 7.41
CA ALA A 337 32.83 -18.07 8.04
C ALA A 337 33.04 -19.52 8.52
N ALA A 338 31.99 -20.17 9.04
CA ALA A 338 32.07 -21.58 9.47
C ALA A 338 32.33 -22.57 8.31
N LEU A 339 32.02 -22.17 7.08
CA LEU A 339 32.20 -22.98 5.88
C LEU A 339 33.54 -22.72 5.18
N LEU A 340 34.09 -21.51 5.26
CA LEU A 340 35.40 -21.15 4.70
C LEU A 340 36.52 -21.61 5.63
N THR A 341 36.69 -22.93 5.69
CA THR A 341 37.78 -23.59 6.41
C THR A 341 38.71 -24.28 5.42
N PRO A 342 40.00 -24.44 5.77
CA PRO A 342 40.92 -25.26 4.98
C PRO A 342 40.45 -26.70 4.75
N ALA A 343 39.53 -27.22 5.57
CA ALA A 343 38.96 -28.55 5.41
C ALA A 343 37.91 -28.64 4.29
N ASN A 344 37.11 -27.59 4.12
CA ASN A 344 36.07 -27.53 3.07
C ASN A 344 36.62 -27.00 1.74
N PHE A 345 37.70 -26.21 1.81
CA PHE A 345 38.41 -25.66 0.66
C PHE A 345 39.92 -25.91 0.82
N PRO A 346 40.38 -27.16 0.62
CA PRO A 346 41.78 -27.50 0.75
C PRO A 346 42.62 -26.75 -0.28
N ALA A 347 43.86 -26.43 0.09
CA ALA A 347 44.81 -25.76 -0.80
C ALA A 347 44.97 -26.56 -2.11
N LEU A 348 44.77 -25.90 -3.25
CA LEU A 348 45.04 -26.47 -4.57
C LEU A 348 46.55 -26.62 -4.76
N THR A 349 47.13 -27.67 -4.17
CA THR A 349 48.53 -28.09 -4.35
C THR A 349 49.60 -27.05 -3.96
N THR A 350 50.64 -27.52 -3.27
CA THR A 350 51.61 -26.75 -2.47
C THR A 350 52.58 -25.82 -3.22
N THR A 351 52.18 -25.25 -4.36
CA THR A 351 52.98 -24.24 -5.07
C THR A 351 52.17 -23.06 -5.63
N SER A 352 50.83 -23.06 -5.61
CA SER A 352 50.08 -21.86 -5.99
C SER A 352 49.82 -20.99 -4.76
N THR A 353 50.70 -20.02 -4.55
CA THR A 353 50.40 -18.77 -3.87
C THR A 353 49.22 -18.11 -4.57
N GLY A 354 48.00 -18.52 -4.18
CA GLY A 354 46.77 -17.88 -4.60
C GLY A 354 45.83 -18.69 -5.49
N GLY A 355 44.54 -18.61 -5.17
CA GLY A 355 43.44 -19.14 -5.96
C GLY A 355 42.14 -18.37 -5.73
N ALA A 356 41.16 -18.58 -6.59
CA ALA A 356 39.78 -18.14 -6.38
C ALA A 356 38.87 -19.36 -6.40
N ALA A 357 37.85 -19.36 -5.54
CA ALA A 357 36.86 -20.43 -5.45
C ALA A 357 35.46 -19.83 -5.45
N SER A 358 34.55 -20.41 -6.22
CA SER A 358 33.13 -20.04 -6.17
C SER A 358 32.33 -21.07 -5.40
N PHE A 359 31.35 -20.62 -4.62
CA PHE A 359 30.42 -21.50 -3.90
C PHE A 359 29.00 -20.93 -3.93
N THR A 360 28.02 -21.82 -3.90
CA THR A 360 26.60 -21.47 -4.02
C THR A 360 25.82 -21.99 -2.82
N PHE A 361 24.95 -21.15 -2.26
CA PHE A 361 24.01 -21.52 -1.20
C PHE A 361 22.59 -21.55 -1.74
N ASN A 362 21.86 -22.61 -1.39
CA ASN A 362 20.42 -22.67 -1.59
C ASN A 362 19.74 -22.40 -0.25
N ASN A 363 19.15 -21.21 -0.09
CA ASN A 363 18.31 -20.90 1.07
C ASN A 363 16.83 -21.00 0.67
N PRO A 364 16.02 -21.84 1.34
CA PRO A 364 14.58 -21.97 1.04
C PRO A 364 13.79 -20.65 1.17
N ALA A 365 14.24 -19.72 2.02
CA ALA A 365 13.56 -18.46 2.29
C ALA A 365 14.06 -17.30 1.42
N THR A 366 15.33 -17.31 1.01
CA THR A 366 15.97 -16.19 0.30
C THR A 366 16.49 -16.55 -1.10
N GLY A 367 16.18 -17.75 -1.59
CA GLY A 367 16.64 -18.25 -2.88
C GLY A 367 18.12 -18.65 -2.90
N THR A 368 18.59 -18.98 -4.10
CA THR A 368 19.98 -19.35 -4.36
C THR A 368 20.88 -18.12 -4.44
N ARG A 369 22.03 -18.14 -3.75
CA ARG A 369 23.04 -17.06 -3.76
C ARG A 369 24.42 -17.63 -4.04
N THR A 370 25.19 -16.96 -4.89
CA THR A 370 26.53 -17.38 -5.30
C THR A 370 27.58 -16.40 -4.78
N PHE A 371 28.70 -16.93 -4.33
CA PHE A 371 29.81 -16.16 -3.76
C PHE A 371 31.12 -16.56 -4.42
N LEU A 372 32.02 -15.58 -4.51
CA LEU A 372 33.41 -15.76 -4.94
C LEU A 372 34.32 -15.44 -3.76
N ALA A 373 35.13 -16.42 -3.34
CA ALA A 373 36.22 -16.23 -2.40
C ALA A 373 37.55 -16.13 -3.17
N ILE A 374 38.36 -15.13 -2.82
CA ILE A 374 39.65 -14.86 -3.43
C ILE A 374 40.70 -14.90 -2.32
N ASN A 375 41.60 -15.87 -2.43
CA ASN A 375 42.61 -16.15 -1.42
C ASN A 375 43.63 -15.01 -1.32
N ASP A 376 44.05 -14.66 -0.12
CA ASP A 376 45.03 -13.60 0.14
C ASP A 376 46.49 -13.96 -0.24
N GLY A 377 46.73 -15.16 -0.77
CA GLY A 377 48.06 -15.69 -1.10
C GLY A 377 48.65 -16.58 -0.01
N VAL A 378 48.00 -16.71 1.15
CA VAL A 378 48.33 -17.68 2.19
C VAL A 378 47.59 -19.00 1.91
N ALA A 379 48.22 -20.14 2.22
CA ALA A 379 47.63 -21.44 1.91
C ALA A 379 46.28 -21.68 2.63
N GLY A 380 45.25 -22.03 1.86
CA GLY A 380 43.90 -22.35 2.34
C GLY A 380 42.99 -21.12 2.45
N PHE A 381 41.66 -21.34 2.42
CA PHE A 381 40.70 -20.23 2.50
C PHE A 381 40.31 -19.90 3.95
N SER A 382 40.20 -18.60 4.26
CA SER A 382 39.85 -18.05 5.57
C SER A 382 38.97 -16.81 5.42
N ALA A 383 37.77 -16.84 6.00
CA ALA A 383 36.87 -15.67 6.02
C ALA A 383 37.47 -14.42 6.70
N ALA A 384 38.47 -14.59 7.56
CA ALA A 384 39.10 -13.47 8.28
C ALA A 384 40.13 -12.72 7.43
N SER A 385 40.70 -13.37 6.42
CA SER A 385 41.83 -12.81 5.65
C SER A 385 41.60 -12.78 4.14
N ASP A 386 40.70 -13.60 3.63
CA ASP A 386 40.37 -13.65 2.21
C ASP A 386 39.26 -12.68 1.85
N SER A 387 39.27 -12.28 0.58
CA SER A 387 38.23 -11.44 0.04
C SER A 387 37.03 -12.28 -0.43
N ILE A 388 35.81 -11.83 -0.13
CA ILE A 388 34.56 -12.52 -0.42
C ILE A 388 33.60 -11.54 -1.05
N LEU A 389 33.05 -11.93 -2.20
CA LEU A 389 32.14 -11.12 -2.98
C LEU A 389 30.87 -11.92 -3.28
N GLU A 390 29.71 -11.28 -3.15
CA GLU A 390 28.46 -11.87 -3.62
C GLU A 390 28.24 -11.56 -5.10
N ILE A 391 27.95 -12.60 -5.88
CA ILE A 391 27.59 -12.49 -7.28
C ILE A 391 26.11 -12.86 -7.41
N THR A 392 25.30 -11.89 -7.83
CA THR A 392 23.88 -12.05 -8.14
C THR A 392 23.66 -11.87 -9.64
N GLY A 393 22.59 -12.45 -10.22
CA GLY A 393 22.21 -12.21 -11.62
C GLY A 393 23.12 -12.81 -12.72
N PHE A 394 24.12 -13.62 -12.36
CA PHE A 394 25.06 -14.20 -13.31
C PHE A 394 24.40 -15.15 -14.34
N SER A 395 24.64 -14.90 -15.64
CA SER A 395 24.25 -15.80 -16.73
C SER A 395 25.49 -16.23 -17.53
N GLY A 396 26.07 -17.39 -17.16
CA GLY A 396 27.30 -17.91 -17.76
C GLY A 396 27.90 -19.05 -16.95
N THR A 397 29.10 -19.50 -17.30
CA THR A 397 29.90 -20.42 -16.46
C THR A 397 30.99 -19.65 -15.75
N LEU A 398 31.05 -19.75 -14.41
CA LEU A 398 31.96 -18.94 -13.56
C LEU A 398 33.44 -19.08 -13.94
N ASN A 399 33.82 -20.25 -14.50
CA ASN A 399 35.17 -20.53 -15.01
C ASN A 399 35.59 -19.68 -16.22
N GLN A 400 34.70 -18.86 -16.80
CA GLN A 400 34.99 -17.91 -17.87
C GLN A 400 35.20 -16.48 -17.37
N LEU A 401 35.11 -16.25 -16.05
CA LEU A 401 35.40 -14.95 -15.45
C LEU A 401 36.90 -14.66 -15.46
N GLN A 402 37.30 -13.50 -16.00
CA GLN A 402 38.69 -13.06 -15.96
C GLN A 402 39.02 -12.42 -14.60
N ILE A 403 39.84 -13.12 -13.81
CA ILE A 403 40.39 -12.64 -12.54
C ILE A 403 41.89 -12.40 -12.77
N PHE A 404 42.26 -11.15 -12.97
CA PHE A 404 43.63 -10.72 -13.26
C PHE A 404 44.49 -10.64 -12.01
#